data_AF-A0A9X8SA64-F1
#
_entry.id   AF-A0A9X8SA64-F1
#
_cell.length_a   1.000
_cell.length_b   1.000
_cell.length_c   1.000
_cell.angle_alpha   90.00
_cell.angle_beta   90.00
_cell.angle_gamma   90.00
#
_symmetry.space_group_name_H-M   'P 1'
#
loop_
_entity.id
_entity.type
_entity.pdbx_description
1 polymer ?
#
loop_
_entity_poly.entity_id
_entity_poly.type
_entity_poly.pdbx_seq_one_letter_code
_entity_poly.pdbx_strand_id
1 'polypeptide(L)'
;MFGILTWMILALTLMLCQFIVGIFLIIGGMKHRKSLTTIAGFISIFLIVVPIICIGSGIDLEGMVPISGTLYWCFFSLAGLLAIISGRQISSIRSMGTILFIAGLCSVTGYHLLYVTA
;
A
#
# COMPACT_ATOMS: atom_id res chain seq x y z
N MET A 1 -14.76 -21.21 -1.89
CA MET A 1 -15.60 -20.02 -2.17
C MET A 1 -15.57 -18.98 -1.05
N PHE A 2 -15.68 -19.36 0.23
CA PHE A 2 -15.65 -18.40 1.35
C PHE A 2 -14.34 -17.59 1.43
N GLY A 3 -13.18 -18.24 1.25
CA GLY A 3 -11.85 -17.57 1.30
C GLY A 3 -11.64 -16.47 0.25
N ILE A 4 -12.09 -16.68 -0.98
CA ILE A 4 -11.98 -15.68 -2.08
C ILE A 4 -12.86 -14.45 -1.79
N LEU A 5 -14.08 -14.68 -1.28
CA LEU A 5 -14.99 -13.59 -0.92
C LEU A 5 -14.42 -12.76 0.25
N THR A 6 -13.93 -13.42 1.29
CA THR A 6 -13.27 -12.76 2.43
C THR A 6 -12.04 -11.98 1.98
N TRP A 7 -11.23 -12.54 1.07
CA TRP A 7 -10.08 -11.85 0.51
C TRP A 7 -10.48 -10.61 -0.29
N MET A 8 -11.49 -10.68 -1.15
CA MET A 8 -11.96 -9.50 -1.90
C MET A 8 -12.38 -8.36 -0.98
N ILE A 9 -13.16 -8.66 0.05
CA ILE A 9 -13.62 -7.65 1.02
C ILE A 9 -12.42 -7.06 1.77
N LEU A 10 -11.50 -7.92 2.23
CA LEU A 10 -10.29 -7.50 2.95
C LEU A 10 -9.38 -6.65 2.06
N ALA A 11 -9.11 -7.08 0.82
CA ALA A 11 -8.26 -6.39 -0.13
C ALA A 11 -8.84 -5.02 -0.52
N LEU A 12 -10.16 -4.92 -0.75
CA LEU A 12 -10.83 -3.64 -1.01
C LEU A 12 -10.71 -2.69 0.20
N THR A 13 -10.95 -3.20 1.40
CA THR A 13 -10.85 -2.42 2.64
C THR A 13 -9.42 -1.91 2.86
N LEU A 14 -8.42 -2.77 2.65
CA LEU A 14 -7.01 -2.41 2.78
C LEU A 14 -6.59 -1.41 1.69
N MET A 15 -7.04 -1.58 0.44
CA MET A 15 -6.75 -0.63 -0.64
C MET A 15 -7.30 0.77 -0.32
N LEU A 16 -8.55 0.88 0.14
CA LEU A 16 -9.14 2.15 0.55
C LEU A 16 -8.36 2.79 1.72
N CYS A 17 -7.97 1.99 2.71
CA CYS A 17 -7.16 2.44 3.84
C CYS A 17 -5.80 3.00 3.37
N GLN A 18 -5.08 2.24 2.54
CA GLN A 18 -3.77 2.63 2.00
C GLN A 18 -3.85 3.87 1.12
N PHE A 19 -4.94 4.05 0.38
CA PHE A 19 -5.21 5.24 -0.42
C PHE A 19 -5.41 6.48 0.46
N ILE A 20 -6.30 6.40 1.46
CA ILE A 20 -6.59 7.52 2.38
C ILE A 20 -5.33 7.91 3.16
N VAL A 21 -4.61 6.93 3.69
CA VAL A 21 -3.36 7.16 4.42
C VAL A 21 -2.28 7.74 3.50
N GLY A 22 -2.19 7.28 2.24
CA GLY A 22 -1.28 7.82 1.24
C GLY A 22 -1.50 9.32 1.00
N ILE A 23 -2.76 9.74 0.80
CA ILE A 23 -3.11 11.17 0.66
C ILE A 23 -2.70 11.96 1.92
N PHE A 24 -2.97 11.41 3.10
CA PHE A 24 -2.59 12.03 4.37
C PHE A 24 -1.07 12.24 4.49
N LEU A 25 -0.27 11.27 4.04
CA LEU A 25 1.18 11.36 4.03
C LEU A 25 1.71 12.38 3.02
N ILE A 26 1.05 12.54 1.87
CA ILE A 26 1.40 13.60 0.89
C ILE A 26 1.18 14.98 1.53
N ILE A 27 -0.03 15.23 2.04
CA ILE A 27 -0.40 16.52 2.63
C ILE A 27 0.49 16.82 3.86
N GLY A 28 0.65 15.85 4.75
CA GLY A 28 1.49 15.97 5.94
C GLY A 28 2.97 16.17 5.59
N GLY A 29 3.47 15.42 4.61
CA GLY A 29 4.84 15.53 4.11
C GLY A 29 5.13 16.90 3.51
N MET A 30 4.21 17.44 2.70
CA MET A 30 4.33 18.79 2.13
C MET A 30 4.30 19.86 3.23
N LYS A 31 3.34 19.77 4.16
CA LYS A 31 3.18 20.72 5.28
C LYS A 31 4.45 20.81 6.13
N HIS A 32 5.08 19.67 6.42
CA HIS A 32 6.27 19.60 7.26
C HIS A 32 7.59 19.62 6.49
N ARG A 33 7.56 19.87 5.17
CA ARG A 33 8.73 19.85 4.26
C ARG A 33 9.56 18.56 4.37
N LYS A 34 8.89 17.42 4.55
CA LYS A 34 9.48 16.09 4.62
C LYS A 34 9.31 15.37 3.28
N SER A 35 10.28 15.55 2.39
CA SER A 35 10.27 14.97 1.04
C SER A 35 10.07 13.45 1.04
N LEU A 36 10.77 12.72 1.92
CA LEU A 36 10.64 11.27 2.04
C LEU A 36 9.23 10.81 2.42
N THR A 37 8.54 11.56 3.28
CA THR A 37 7.16 11.27 3.65
C THR A 37 6.22 11.51 2.47
N THR A 38 6.42 12.60 1.73
CA THR A 38 5.64 12.88 0.51
C THR A 38 5.86 11.80 -0.55
N ILE A 39 7.12 11.38 -0.76
CA ILE A 39 7.46 10.28 -1.69
C ILE A 39 6.79 8.97 -1.25
N ALA A 40 6.83 8.63 0.04
CA ALA A 40 6.15 7.44 0.55
C ALA A 40 4.63 7.47 0.30
N GLY A 41 4.00 8.64 0.46
CA GLY A 41 2.59 8.83 0.13
C GLY A 41 2.30 8.65 -1.36
N PHE A 42 3.14 9.21 -2.24
CA PHE A 42 3.02 9.00 -3.69
C PHE A 42 3.20 7.53 -4.08
N ILE A 43 4.20 6.84 -3.52
CA ILE A 43 4.42 5.40 -3.75
C ILE A 43 3.15 4.61 -3.39
N SER A 44 2.56 4.87 -2.23
CA SER A 44 1.31 4.22 -1.80
C SER A 44 0.17 4.42 -2.81
N ILE A 45 0.00 5.63 -3.34
CA ILE A 45 -1.05 5.90 -4.33
C ILE A 45 -0.73 5.25 -5.68
N PHE A 46 0.52 5.33 -6.14
CA PHE A 46 0.94 4.73 -7.41
C PHE A 46 0.76 3.22 -7.42
N LEU A 47 1.08 2.55 -6.30
CA LEU A 47 0.86 1.12 -6.17
C LEU A 47 -0.61 0.76 -6.40
N ILE A 48 -1.57 1.60 -6.01
CA ILE A 48 -3.01 1.34 -6.25
C ILE A 48 -3.43 1.72 -7.67
N VAL A 49 -3.03 2.92 -8.13
CA VAL A 49 -3.53 3.51 -9.38
C VAL A 49 -2.97 2.79 -10.61
N VAL A 50 -1.68 2.42 -10.59
CA VAL A 50 -1.03 1.81 -11.76
C VAL A 50 -1.68 0.47 -12.14
N PRO A 51 -1.88 -0.50 -11.22
CA PRO A 51 -2.58 -1.74 -11.55
C PRO A 51 -4.01 -1.53 -12.07
N ILE A 52 -4.75 -0.57 -11.50
CA ILE A 52 -6.12 -0.27 -11.95
C ILE A 52 -6.12 0.23 -13.40
N ILE A 53 -5.19 1.15 -13.75
CA ILE A 53 -5.08 1.67 -15.11
C ILE A 53 -4.67 0.55 -16.07
N CYS A 54 -3.70 -0.28 -15.71
CA CYS A 54 -3.24 -1.38 -16.56
C CYS A 54 -4.32 -2.45 -16.81
N ILE A 55 -5.11 -2.79 -15.79
CA ILE A 55 -6.28 -3.67 -15.95
C ILE A 55 -7.30 -3.01 -16.91
N GLY A 56 -7.55 -1.71 -16.76
CA GLY A 56 -8.50 -0.97 -17.60
C GLY A 56 -8.03 -0.79 -19.06
N SER A 57 -6.73 -0.77 -19.31
CA SER A 57 -6.16 -0.65 -20.66
C SER A 57 -5.95 -2.00 -21.35
N GLY A 58 -6.26 -3.12 -20.69
CA GLY A 58 -6.04 -4.46 -21.23
C GLY A 58 -4.56 -4.83 -21.38
N ILE A 59 -3.66 -4.12 -20.69
CA ILE A 59 -2.24 -4.44 -20.67
C ILE A 59 -2.03 -5.54 -19.63
N ASP A 60 -1.50 -6.67 -20.09
CA ASP A 60 -1.15 -7.77 -19.21
C ASP A 60 0.07 -7.41 -18.36
N LEU A 61 -0.19 -7.02 -17.11
CA LEU A 61 0.85 -6.55 -16.18
C LEU A 61 1.85 -7.67 -15.83
N GLU A 62 1.39 -8.94 -15.85
CA GLU A 62 2.25 -10.11 -15.63
C GLU A 62 3.31 -10.28 -16.72
N GLY A 63 3.03 -9.81 -17.94
CA GLY A 63 3.97 -9.86 -19.06
C GLY A 63 5.03 -8.75 -19.07
N MET A 64 4.80 -7.62 -18.40
CA MET A 64 5.71 -6.47 -18.41
C MET A 64 6.73 -6.46 -17.27
N VAL A 65 6.33 -6.85 -16.06
CA VAL A 65 7.27 -6.99 -14.92
C VAL A 65 6.78 -8.15 -14.05
N PRO A 66 7.49 -9.29 -13.99
CA PRO A 66 7.08 -10.44 -13.18
C PRO A 66 7.35 -10.17 -11.70
N ILE A 67 6.65 -9.19 -11.12
CA ILE A 67 6.68 -8.90 -9.70
C ILE A 67 5.70 -9.87 -9.04
N SER A 68 6.21 -10.75 -8.19
CA SER A 68 5.36 -11.60 -7.35
C SER A 68 4.39 -10.72 -6.54
N GLY A 69 3.12 -11.11 -6.46
CA GLY A 69 2.11 -10.36 -5.69
C GLY A 69 2.53 -10.10 -4.24
N THR A 70 3.31 -10.99 -3.63
CA THR A 70 3.91 -10.78 -2.31
C THR A 70 4.83 -9.56 -2.27
N LEU A 71 5.70 -9.40 -3.27
CA LEU A 71 6.61 -8.24 -3.36
C LEU A 71 5.83 -6.94 -3.55
N TYR A 72 4.76 -6.98 -4.34
CA TYR A 72 3.86 -5.83 -4.53
C TYR A 72 3.28 -5.34 -3.20
N TRP A 73 2.72 -6.25 -2.37
CA TRP A 73 2.16 -5.89 -1.07
C TRP A 73 3.23 -5.43 -0.06
N CYS A 74 4.46 -5.97 -0.14
CA CYS A 74 5.58 -5.54 0.69
C CYS A 74 5.98 -4.08 0.46
N PHE A 75 5.79 -3.52 -0.74
CA PHE A 75 6.11 -2.11 -1.00
C PHE A 75 5.25 -1.14 -0.18
N PHE A 76 4.01 -1.50 0.16
CA PHE A 76 3.21 -0.69 1.08
C PHE A 76 3.79 -0.65 2.49
N SER A 77 4.26 -1.79 3.00
CA SER A 77 4.97 -1.82 4.28
C SER A 77 6.26 -1.00 4.22
N LEU A 78 7.02 -1.10 3.13
CA LEU A 78 8.23 -0.30 2.95
C LEU A 78 7.93 1.21 2.93
N ALA A 79 6.87 1.62 2.24
CA ALA A 79 6.41 3.01 2.22
C ALA A 79 5.99 3.49 3.62
N GLY A 80 5.27 2.65 4.38
CA GLY A 80 4.92 2.93 5.78
C GLY A 80 6.15 3.12 6.66
N LEU A 81 7.16 2.25 6.52
CA LEU A 81 8.40 2.33 7.28
C LEU A 81 9.19 3.61 6.95
N LEU A 82 9.29 3.97 5.67
CA LEU A 82 9.90 5.23 5.23
C LEU A 82 9.20 6.45 5.84
N ALA A 83 7.86 6.43 5.87
CA ALA A 83 7.07 7.48 6.51
C ALA A 83 7.32 7.57 8.02
N ILE A 84 7.43 6.44 8.73
CA ILE A 84 7.74 6.40 10.17
C ILE A 84 9.12 6.99 10.46
N ILE A 85 10.15 6.59 9.70
CA ILE A 85 11.53 7.06 9.91
C ILE A 85 11.63 8.55 9.61
N SER A 86 11.09 9.00 8.47
CA SER A 86 11.10 10.41 8.06
C SER A 86 10.28 11.31 9.00
N GLY A 87 9.13 10.81 9.45
CA GLY A 87 8.18 11.50 10.31
C GLY A 87 8.37 11.26 11.80
N ARG A 88 9.50 10.71 12.26
CA ARG A 88 9.69 10.25 13.65
C ARG A 88 9.34 11.30 14.72
N GLN A 89 9.61 12.57 14.45
CA GLN A 89 9.35 13.70 15.36
C GLN A 89 7.92 14.26 15.25
N ILE A 90 7.13 13.84 14.25
CA ILE A 90 5.78 14.33 13.99
C ILE A 90 4.81 13.19 14.26
N SER A 91 4.14 13.24 15.41
CA SER A 91 3.28 12.16 15.90
C SER A 91 2.23 11.71 14.88
N SER A 92 1.63 12.65 14.13
CA SER A 92 0.64 12.37 13.09
C SER A 92 1.21 11.63 11.87
N ILE A 93 2.40 12.01 11.39
CA ILE A 93 3.04 11.29 10.28
C ILE A 93 3.46 9.90 10.75
N ARG A 94 3.98 9.80 11.98
CA ARG A 94 4.38 8.53 12.57
C ARG A 94 3.19 7.57 12.68
N SER A 95 2.04 8.02 13.21
CA SER A 95 0.86 7.18 13.35
C SER A 95 0.31 6.74 12.00
N MET A 96 0.21 7.64 11.03
CA MET A 96 -0.22 7.31 9.66
C MET A 96 0.75 6.34 8.97
N GLY A 97 2.06 6.54 9.14
CA GLY A 97 3.08 5.60 8.66
C GLY A 97 2.97 4.22 9.32
N THR A 98 2.67 4.15 10.61
CA THR A 98 2.42 2.88 11.32
C THR A 98 1.18 2.17 10.80
N ILE A 99 0.09 2.89 10.55
CA ILE A 99 -1.12 2.31 9.95
C ILE A 99 -0.79 1.74 8.57
N LEU A 100 -0.06 2.49 7.72
CA LEU A 100 0.34 2.01 6.40
C LEU A 100 1.23 0.77 6.49
N PHE A 101 2.17 0.75 7.44
CA PHE A 101 3.07 -0.39 7.68
C PHE A 101 2.29 -1.67 8.04
N ILE A 102 1.37 -1.56 9.00
CA ILE A 102 0.54 -2.69 9.47
C ILE A 102 -0.42 -3.14 8.37
N ALA A 103 -1.04 -2.21 7.64
CA ALA A 103 -1.93 -2.52 6.52
C ALA A 103 -1.19 -3.27 5.40
N GLY A 104 0.05 -2.89 5.10
CA GLY A 104 0.91 -3.62 4.16
C GLY A 104 1.19 -5.05 4.64
N LEU A 105 1.55 -5.24 5.92
CA LEU A 105 1.80 -6.58 6.48
C LEU A 105 0.54 -7.45 6.49
N CYS A 106 -0.62 -6.85 6.77
CA CYS A 106 -1.91 -7.52 6.70
C CYS A 106 -2.23 -7.94 5.25
N SER A 107 -1.93 -7.08 4.27
CA SER A 107 -2.09 -7.39 2.84
C SER A 107 -1.21 -8.57 2.43
N VAL A 108 0.07 -8.57 2.82
CA VAL A 108 1.01 -9.68 2.56
C VAL A 108 0.50 -10.99 3.16
N THR A 109 0.07 -10.93 4.43
CA THR A 109 -0.39 -12.12 5.15
C THR A 109 -1.67 -12.67 4.53
N GLY A 110 -2.64 -11.81 4.22
CA GLY A 110 -3.88 -12.23 3.59
C GLY A 110 -3.67 -12.75 2.16
N TYR A 111 -2.74 -12.18 1.40
CA TYR A 111 -2.39 -12.67 0.07
C TYR A 111 -1.75 -14.06 0.14
N HIS A 112 -0.84 -14.28 1.10
CA HIS A 112 -0.28 -15.61 1.36
C HIS A 112 -1.34 -16.62 1.80
N LEU A 113 -2.24 -16.23 2.70
CA LEU A 113 -3.34 -17.10 3.14
C LEU A 113 -4.26 -17.46 1.97
N LEU A 114 -4.58 -16.51 1.08
CA LEU A 114 -5.31 -16.81 -0.15
C LEU A 114 -4.57 -17.88 -0.96
N TYR A 115 -3.28 -17.69 -1.25
CA TYR A 115 -2.52 -18.63 -2.08
C TYR A 115 -2.43 -20.04 -1.47
N VAL A 116 -2.35 -20.14 -0.13
CA VAL A 116 -2.26 -21.43 0.57
C VAL A 116 -3.63 -22.10 0.73
N THR A 117 -4.74 -21.36 0.65
CA THR A 117 -6.11 -21.87 0.91
C THR A 117 -7.03 -21.92 -0.31
N ALA A 118 -6.60 -21.35 -1.45
CA ALA A 118 -7.31 -21.37 -2.73
C ALA A 118 -6.90 -22.61 -3.55
#